data_AF-F0GIZ4-F1
#
_entry.id   AF-F0GIZ4-F1
#
_cell.length_a   1.000
_cell.length_b   1.000
_cell.length_c   1.000
_cell.angle_alpha   90.00
_cell.angle_beta   90.00
_cell.angle_gamma   90.00
#
_symmetry.space_group_name_H-M   'P 1'
#
loop_
_entity.id
_entity.type
_entity.pdbx_description
1 polymer ?
#
loop_
_entity_poly.entity_id
_entity_poly.type
_entity_poly.pdbx_seq_one_letter_code
_entity_poly.pdbx_strand_id
1 'polypeptide(L)'
;MRDPVGLAYLLARAADTIADTALVAPDRRAALLTDLRDEIERLGDGAALARALEDVTRMQTDSHEHVLLGSMEPMLALLRAQPEADAASIRKVVATLTSGMEFDLRTFPDE
;
A
#
# COMPACT_ATOMS: atom_id res chain seq x y z
N MET A 1 -1.06 -4.97 21.99
CA MET A 1 -1.27 -6.11 21.06
C MET A 1 -2.25 -5.82 19.92
N ARG A 2 -3.04 -4.73 19.92
CA ARG A 2 -3.96 -4.42 18.79
C ARG A 2 -3.31 -3.58 17.68
N ASP A 3 -2.25 -2.85 18.00
CA ASP A 3 -1.65 -1.87 17.09
C ASP A 3 -0.96 -2.49 15.85
N PRO A 4 -0.24 -3.63 15.93
CA PRO A 4 0.39 -4.24 14.76
C PRO A 4 -0.64 -4.76 13.73
N VAL A 5 -1.77 -5.28 14.21
CA VAL A 5 -2.84 -5.81 13.36
C VAL A 5 -3.56 -4.67 12.63
N GLY A 6 -3.81 -3.55 13.33
CA GLY A 6 -4.40 -2.37 12.72
C GLY A 6 -3.53 -1.80 11.61
N LEU A 7 -2.21 -1.70 11.83
CA LEU A 7 -1.30 -1.20 10.81
C LEU A 7 -1.18 -2.14 9.59
N ALA A 8 -1.09 -3.45 9.82
CA ALA A 8 -1.12 -4.42 8.73
C ALA A 8 -2.39 -4.30 7.89
N TYR A 9 -3.54 -4.14 8.55
CA TYR A 9 -4.83 -3.95 7.87
C TYR A 9 -4.84 -2.66 7.04
N LEU A 10 -4.36 -1.53 7.58
CA LEU A 10 -4.34 -0.26 6.85
C LEU A 10 -3.42 -0.31 5.61
N LEU A 11 -2.23 -0.91 5.74
CA LEU A 11 -1.31 -1.09 4.61
C LEU A 11 -1.88 -2.03 3.54
N ALA A 12 -2.52 -3.12 3.96
CA ALA A 12 -3.21 -4.03 3.06
C ALA A 12 -4.38 -3.34 2.35
N ARG A 13 -5.16 -2.55 3.08
CA ARG A 13 -6.26 -1.77 2.51
C ARG A 13 -5.75 -0.72 1.53
N ALA A 14 -4.65 -0.04 1.81
CA ALA A 14 -4.06 0.92 0.87
C ALA A 14 -3.61 0.23 -0.43
N ALA A 15 -3.06 -0.99 -0.35
CA ALA A 15 -2.74 -1.78 -1.53
C ALA A 15 -3.99 -2.16 -2.35
N ASP A 16 -5.05 -2.58 -1.67
CA ASP A 16 -6.36 -2.87 -2.26
C ASP A 16 -6.92 -1.64 -3.01
N THR A 17 -6.91 -0.47 -2.37
CA THR A 17 -7.32 0.81 -2.97
C THR A 17 -6.53 1.12 -4.25
N ILE A 18 -5.21 0.90 -4.25
CA ILE A 18 -4.35 1.11 -5.43
C ILE A 18 -4.73 0.14 -6.55
N ALA A 19 -4.96 -1.14 -6.22
CA ALA A 19 -5.33 -2.17 -7.19
C ALA A 19 -6.71 -1.92 -7.81
N ASP A 20 -7.67 -1.44 -7.00
CA ASP A 20 -9.08 -1.24 -7.38
C ASP A 20 -9.37 0.09 -8.08
N THR A 21 -8.40 1.01 -8.17
CA THR A 21 -8.60 2.30 -8.84
C THR A 21 -8.61 2.11 -10.36
N ALA A 22 -9.74 1.67 -10.91
CA ALA A 22 -9.90 1.35 -12.34
C ALA A 22 -9.56 2.51 -13.29
N LEU A 23 -9.66 3.76 -12.83
CA LEU A 23 -9.27 4.94 -13.61
C LEU A 23 -7.75 5.06 -13.85
N VAL A 24 -6.93 4.33 -13.08
CA VAL A 24 -5.47 4.28 -13.22
C VAL A 24 -5.13 3.07 -14.08
N ALA A 25 -4.30 3.22 -15.11
CA ALA A 25 -3.94 2.11 -16.00
C ALA A 25 -3.29 0.92 -15.25
N PRO A 26 -3.56 -0.34 -15.65
CA PRO A 26 -3.05 -1.53 -14.96
C PRO A 26 -1.54 -1.50 -14.68
N ASP A 27 -0.72 -1.10 -15.65
CA ASP A 27 0.74 -0.99 -15.49
C ASP A 27 1.14 0.02 -14.41
N ARG A 28 0.39 1.12 -14.28
CA ARG A 28 0.63 2.13 -13.25
C ARG A 28 0.21 1.61 -11.87
N ARG A 29 -0.90 0.88 -11.76
CA ARG A 29 -1.32 0.22 -10.51
C ARG A 29 -0.26 -0.78 -10.05
N ALA A 30 0.23 -1.62 -10.96
CA ALA A 30 1.30 -2.58 -10.67
C ALA A 30 2.59 -1.89 -10.20
N ALA A 31 3.01 -0.80 -10.86
CA ALA A 31 4.19 -0.03 -10.44
C ALA A 31 4.03 0.56 -9.03
N LEU A 32 2.87 1.12 -8.70
CA LEU A 32 2.58 1.66 -7.37
C LEU A 32 2.54 0.59 -6.28
N LEU A 33 2.03 -0.61 -6.59
CA LEU A 33 2.07 -1.75 -5.67
C LEU A 33 3.51 -2.22 -5.41
N THR A 34 4.35 -2.23 -6.44
CA THR A 34 5.78 -2.54 -6.30
C THR A 34 6.48 -1.49 -5.46
N ASP A 35 6.25 -0.19 -5.72
CA ASP A 35 6.83 0.90 -4.93
C ASP A 35 6.39 0.81 -3.45
N LEU A 36 5.12 0.49 -3.18
CA LEU A 36 4.60 0.26 -1.83
C LEU A 36 5.30 -0.91 -1.13
N ARG A 37 5.43 -2.05 -1.81
CA ARG A 37 6.14 -3.22 -1.28
C ARG A 37 7.60 -2.86 -0.97
N ASP A 38 8.28 -2.17 -1.87
CA ASP A 38 9.68 -1.81 -1.70
C ASP A 38 9.90 -0.84 -0.53
N GLU A 39 9.01 0.16 -0.36
CA GLU A 39 9.01 1.05 0.82
C GLU A 39 8.83 0.27 2.13
N ILE A 40 7.89 -0.67 2.15
CA ILE A 40 7.59 -1.51 3.33
C ILE A 40 8.77 -2.42 3.67
N GLU A 41 9.35 -3.10 2.68
CA GLU A 41 10.46 -4.03 2.87
C GLU A 41 11.71 -3.31 3.39
N ARG A 42 12.06 -2.16 2.77
CA ARG A 42 13.24 -1.37 3.15
C ARG A 42 13.02 -0.49 4.37
N LEU A 43 11.81 -0.45 4.93
CA LEU A 43 11.44 0.46 6.01
C LEU A 43 11.76 1.91 5.65
N GLY A 44 11.28 2.36 4.49
CA GLY A 44 11.51 3.69 3.95
C GLY A 44 10.64 4.78 4.59
N ASP A 45 10.90 6.03 4.19
CA ASP A 45 10.14 7.19 4.69
C ASP A 45 8.80 7.40 3.95
N GLY A 46 8.59 6.75 2.80
CA GLY A 46 7.36 6.87 2.02
C GLY A 46 7.20 8.14 1.23
N ALA A 47 8.13 9.11 1.29
CA ALA A 47 7.91 10.43 0.71
C ALA A 47 7.78 10.39 -0.82
N ALA A 48 8.56 9.53 -1.48
CA ALA A 48 8.47 9.34 -2.94
C ALA A 48 7.16 8.63 -3.33
N LEU A 49 6.78 7.60 -2.58
CA LEU A 49 5.53 6.87 -2.81
C LEU A 49 4.30 7.76 -2.58
N ALA A 50 4.28 8.55 -1.50
CA ALA A 50 3.18 9.46 -1.20
C ALA A 50 2.94 10.45 -2.35
N ARG A 51 4.02 11.03 -2.91
CA ARG A 51 3.93 11.86 -4.13
C ARG A 51 3.40 11.09 -5.33
N ALA A 52 3.85 9.85 -5.52
CA ALA A 52 3.40 9.01 -6.63
C ALA A 52 1.91 8.62 -6.53
N LEU A 53 1.36 8.62 -5.31
CA LEU A 53 -0.04 8.33 -4.99
C LEU A 53 -0.96 9.56 -5.02
N GLU A 54 -0.44 10.79 -5.19
CA GLU A 54 -1.27 12.01 -5.17
C GLU A 54 -2.39 11.98 -6.20
N ASP A 55 -2.11 11.49 -7.40
CA ASP A 55 -3.10 11.37 -8.47
C ASP A 55 -4.18 10.35 -8.11
N VAL A 56 -3.78 9.17 -7.62
CA VAL A 56 -4.71 8.12 -7.18
C VAL A 56 -5.58 8.63 -6.03
N THR A 57 -4.98 9.30 -5.06
CA THR A 57 -5.68 9.89 -3.90
C THR A 57 -6.75 10.89 -4.34
N ARG A 58 -6.44 11.75 -5.32
CA ARG A 58 -7.39 12.72 -5.88
C ARG A 58 -8.56 12.08 -6.63
N MET A 59 -8.39 10.86 -7.13
CA MET A 59 -9.42 10.11 -7.85
C MET A 59 -10.38 9.38 -6.91
N GLN A 60 -10.01 9.22 -5.63
CA GLN A 60 -10.85 8.57 -4.63
C GLN A 60 -12.06 9.45 -4.28
N THR A 61 -13.25 8.87 -4.48
CA THR A 61 -14.52 9.50 -4.09
C THR A 61 -14.93 9.13 -2.66
N ASP A 62 -14.44 8.01 -2.14
CA ASP A 62 -14.60 7.62 -0.74
C ASP A 62 -13.61 8.42 0.13
N SER A 63 -14.14 9.15 1.11
CA SER A 63 -13.34 9.99 2.00
C SER A 63 -12.39 9.19 2.89
N HIS A 64 -12.72 7.96 3.25
CA HIS A 64 -11.83 7.10 4.04
C HIS A 64 -10.65 6.63 3.22
N GLU A 65 -10.87 6.24 1.96
CA GLU A 65 -9.81 5.80 1.05
C GLU A 65 -8.88 6.98 0.68
N HIS A 66 -9.44 8.17 0.49
CA HIS A 66 -8.66 9.39 0.30
C HIS A 66 -7.76 9.67 1.52
N VAL A 67 -8.31 9.60 2.74
CA VAL A 67 -7.53 9.80 3.98
C VAL A 67 -6.48 8.70 4.15
N LEU A 68 -6.81 7.46 3.79
CA LEU A 68 -5.91 6.32 3.88
C LEU A 68 -4.67 6.52 3.01
N LEU A 69 -4.85 6.80 1.72
CA LEU A 69 -3.73 7.04 0.80
C LEU A 69 -2.95 8.32 1.18
N GLY A 70 -3.64 9.36 1.63
CA GLY A 70 -3.01 10.58 2.15
C GLY A 70 -2.22 10.38 3.45
N SER A 71 -2.42 9.26 4.15
CA SER A 71 -1.74 8.91 5.41
C SER A 71 -0.55 7.95 5.22
N MET A 72 -0.06 7.77 3.99
CA MET A 72 1.00 6.80 3.68
C MET A 72 2.28 7.02 4.49
N GLU A 73 2.81 8.24 4.53
CA GLU A 73 4.02 8.54 5.30
C GLU A 73 3.86 8.27 6.81
N PRO A 74 2.79 8.73 7.48
CA PRO A 74 2.49 8.34 8.86
C PRO A 74 2.42 6.82 9.08
N MET A 75 1.78 6.06 8.17
CA MET A 75 1.67 4.61 8.29
C MET A 75 3.06 3.93 8.21
N LEU A 76 3.91 4.36 7.28
CA LEU A 76 5.28 3.85 7.17
C LEU A 76 6.16 4.27 8.35
N ALA A 77 5.96 5.47 8.90
CA ALA A 77 6.61 5.89 10.14
C ALA A 77 6.21 5.00 11.33
N LEU A 78 4.94 4.63 11.44
CA LEU A 78 4.47 3.68 12.47
C LEU A 78 5.08 2.29 12.26
N LEU A 79 5.21 1.82 11.02
CA LEU A 79 5.84 0.53 10.72
C LEU A 79 7.30 0.51 11.19
N ARG A 80 8.05 1.60 10.94
CA ARG A 80 9.44 1.75 11.39
C ARG A 80 9.59 1.79 12.90
N ALA A 81 8.57 2.28 13.60
CA ALA A 81 8.56 2.36 15.06
C ALA A 81 8.16 1.04 15.74
N GLN A 82 7.70 0.03 15.00
CA GLN A 82 7.34 -1.28 15.57
C GLN A 82 8.58 -2.07 16.01
N PRO A 83 8.45 -2.95 17.02
CA PRO A 83 9.45 -3.97 17.30
C PRO A 83 9.74 -4.83 16.06
N GLU A 84 10.98 -5.29 15.91
CA GLU A 84 11.44 -6.02 14.73
C GLU A 84 10.55 -7.23 14.39
N ALA A 85 10.10 -7.99 15.40
CA ALA A 85 9.23 -9.15 15.22
C ALA A 85 7.85 -8.78 14.64
N ASP A 86 7.29 -7.66 15.11
CA ASP A 86 5.99 -7.16 14.64
C ASP A 86 6.14 -6.57 13.23
N ALA A 87 7.17 -5.76 12.99
CA ALA A 87 7.48 -5.21 11.68
C ALA A 87 7.75 -6.31 10.63
N ALA A 88 8.48 -7.37 10.99
CA ALA A 88 8.70 -8.52 10.12
C ALA A 88 7.39 -9.26 9.78
N SER A 89 6.49 -9.39 10.76
CA SER A 89 5.18 -10.01 10.55
C SER A 89 4.30 -9.17 9.62
N ILE A 90 4.26 -7.85 9.83
CA ILE A 90 3.52 -6.92 8.97
C ILE A 90 4.06 -6.95 7.53
N ARG A 91 5.38 -6.82 7.36
CA ARG A 91 6.04 -6.87 6.05
C ARG A 91 5.69 -8.16 5.29
N LYS A 92 5.82 -9.31 5.96
CA LYS A 92 5.48 -10.61 5.36
C LYS A 92 4.02 -10.67 4.89
N VAL A 93 3.08 -10.19 5.69
CA VAL A 93 1.65 -10.19 5.33
C VAL A 93 1.42 -9.30 4.11
N VAL A 94 1.88 -8.04 4.15
CA VAL A 94 1.65 -7.10 3.05
C VAL A 94 2.33 -7.55 1.77
N ALA A 95 3.58 -8.04 1.85
CA ALA A 95 4.30 -8.59 0.70
C ALA A 95 3.58 -9.78 0.05
N THR A 96 2.96 -10.65 0.87
CA THR A 96 2.19 -11.79 0.34
C THR A 96 0.94 -11.30 -0.41
N LEU A 97 0.23 -10.31 0.14
CA LEU A 97 -0.98 -9.75 -0.47
C LEU A 97 -0.66 -9.00 -1.77
N THR A 98 0.31 -8.09 -1.75
CA THR A 98 0.68 -7.29 -2.92
C THR A 98 1.23 -8.13 -4.06
N SER A 99 1.96 -9.22 -3.76
CA SER A 99 2.43 -10.15 -4.79
C SER A 99 1.28 -10.89 -5.49
N GLY A 100 0.20 -11.22 -4.77
CA GLY A 100 -1.01 -11.78 -5.37
C GLY A 100 -1.69 -10.76 -6.29
N MET A 101 -1.90 -9.53 -5.80
CA MET A 101 -2.51 -8.45 -6.57
C MET A 101 -1.72 -8.11 -7.84
N GLU A 102 -0.39 -8.06 -7.77
CA GLU A 102 0.48 -7.85 -8.95
C GLU A 102 0.37 -8.99 -9.97
N PHE A 103 0.33 -10.23 -9.49
CA PHE A 103 0.13 -11.39 -10.36
C PHE A 103 -1.21 -11.31 -11.08
N ASP A 104 -2.27 -10.95 -10.35
CA ASP A 104 -3.62 -10.82 -10.91
C ASP A 104 -3.68 -9.68 -11.93
N LEU A 105 -3.13 -8.50 -11.64
CA LEU A 105 -3.09 -7.36 -12.58
C LEU A 105 -2.33 -7.67 -13.88
N ARG A 106 -1.27 -8.49 -13.80
CA ARG A 106 -0.47 -8.89 -14.97
C ARG A 106 -1.09 -10.01 -15.77
N THR A 107 -1.84 -10.89 -15.11
CA THR A 107 -2.43 -12.09 -15.72
C THR A 107 -3.82 -11.80 -16.27
N PHE A 108 -4.56 -10.89 -15.63
CA PHE A 108 -5.92 -10.49 -15.95
C PHE A 108 -6.00 -8.95 -16.01
N PRO A 109 -5.48 -8.32 -17.08
CA PRO A 109 -5.47 -6.86 -17.22
C PRO A 109 -6.86 -6.24 -17.48
N ASP A 110 -7.90 -7.07 -17.63
CA ASP A 110 -9.23 -6.67 -18.06
C ASP A 110 -10.22 -6.51 -16.89
N GLU A 111 -10.38 -5.26 -16.44
CA GLU A 111 -11.66 -4.55 -16.27
C GLU A 111 -11.45 -3.03 -16.45
#